data_AF-A0A3B3U192-F1
#
_entry.id   AF-A0A3B3U192-F1
#
_cell.length_a   1.000
_cell.length_b   1.000
_cell.length_c   1.000
_cell.angle_alpha   90.00
_cell.angle_beta   90.00
_cell.angle_gamma   90.00
#
_symmetry.space_group_name_H-M   'P 1'
#
loop_
_entity.id
_entity.type
_entity.pdbx_description
1 polymer ?
#
loop_
_entity_poly.entity_id
_entity_poly.type
_entity_poly.pdbx_seq_one_letter_code
_entity_poly.pdbx_strand_id
1 'polypeptide(L)'
;MKVTRQLQSGWTLEQEPLYTIHTVGLYIIVSVPSKGLTLIWDKHTRITIELHPYWRNKVCGLCGNFDSSEMNDLQISGSAVVTSPLAFGNSWKTTTPPCSDVTMEIFPCERNSYCSAWAQRRCMILKGDTFKDCHLKVDPEPYYHACVQESCSCEFEGKFLGYCTAVAAYAEACSDQNVCINWRTPDLCPAYCDYYNEQGQCTWHYEACGRMLTCGKTNYFQHKLEGCYPRCPRETPYFDESTGKCTELRNCPCYFNETIVPPGGEVIINFVGW
;
A
#
# COMPACT_ATOMS: atom_id res chain seq x y z
N MET A 1 -0.97 49.37 -33.31
CA MET A 1 -0.71 48.50 -32.15
C MET A 1 0.48 47.61 -32.46
N LYS A 2 1.59 47.79 -31.74
CA LYS A 2 2.76 46.91 -31.84
C LYS A 2 2.47 45.68 -30.98
N VAL A 3 2.32 44.52 -31.62
CA VAL A 3 2.24 43.23 -30.93
C VAL A 3 3.68 42.81 -30.64
N THR A 4 4.08 42.90 -29.39
CA THR A 4 5.39 42.43 -28.93
C THR A 4 5.30 40.93 -28.68
N ARG A 5 5.91 40.12 -29.55
CA ARG A 5 6.07 38.68 -29.35
C ARG A 5 7.27 38.47 -28.42
N GLN A 6 7.03 38.27 -27.13
CA GLN A 6 8.06 37.74 -26.24
C GLN A 6 7.97 36.21 -26.22
N LEU A 7 8.98 35.56 -26.81
CA LEU A 7 9.27 34.16 -26.53
C LEU A 7 9.94 34.10 -25.16
N GLN A 8 9.21 33.73 -24.11
CA GLN A 8 9.84 33.17 -22.92
C GLN A 8 10.16 31.70 -23.23
N SER A 9 11.42 31.47 -23.62
CA SER A 9 12.05 30.17 -23.52
C SER A 9 12.29 29.87 -22.05
N GLY A 10 11.54 28.95 -21.45
CA GLY A 10 11.81 28.58 -20.06
C GLY A 10 10.72 27.82 -19.33
N TRP A 11 10.01 26.91 -20.00
CA TRP A 11 9.32 25.84 -19.30
C TRP A 11 9.60 24.56 -20.08
N THR A 12 10.53 23.76 -19.55
CA THR A 12 10.72 22.39 -19.99
C THR A 12 9.42 21.65 -19.73
N LEU A 13 8.85 21.03 -20.76
CA LEU A 13 7.85 19.97 -20.60
C LEU A 13 8.52 18.90 -19.73
N GLU A 14 8.20 18.85 -18.44
CA GLU A 14 8.50 17.68 -17.64
C GLU A 14 7.63 16.56 -18.22
N GLN A 15 8.28 15.60 -18.89
CA GLN A 15 7.66 14.32 -19.22
C GLN A 15 6.99 13.78 -17.95
N GLU A 16 5.79 13.19 -18.05
CA GLU A 16 5.19 12.49 -16.91
C GLU A 16 6.30 11.68 -16.22
N PRO A 17 6.47 11.84 -14.90
CA PRO A 17 7.39 10.98 -14.19
C PRO A 17 6.91 9.55 -14.47
N LEU A 18 7.82 8.70 -14.94
CA LEU A 18 7.52 7.32 -15.34
C LEU A 18 6.69 6.57 -14.29
N TYR A 19 6.82 7.00 -13.03
CA TYR A 19 6.04 6.56 -11.89
C TYR A 19 5.74 7.74 -10.95
N THR A 20 4.73 7.58 -10.10
CA THR A 20 4.42 8.49 -8.99
C THR A 20 4.65 7.76 -7.67
N ILE A 21 5.04 8.50 -6.62
CA ILE A 21 5.23 7.97 -5.28
C ILE A 21 4.43 8.82 -4.30
N HIS A 22 3.58 8.17 -3.52
CA HIS A 22 2.80 8.81 -2.45
C HIS A 22 3.05 8.09 -1.13
N THR A 23 3.12 8.85 -0.03
CA THR A 23 3.07 8.29 1.32
C THR A 23 1.64 8.42 1.83
N VAL A 24 0.97 7.28 2.03
CA VAL A 24 -0.46 7.23 2.38
C VAL A 24 -0.63 6.44 3.66
N GLY A 25 -0.93 7.13 4.76
CA GLY A 25 -0.95 6.52 6.09
C GLY A 25 0.41 5.91 6.43
N LEU A 26 0.42 4.61 6.77
CA LEU A 26 1.66 3.87 7.06
C LEU A 26 2.38 3.38 5.80
N TYR A 27 1.79 3.52 4.62
CA TYR A 27 2.23 2.86 3.38
C TYR A 27 2.93 3.82 2.41
N ILE A 28 3.66 3.23 1.47
CA ILE A 28 4.14 3.89 0.24
C ILE A 28 3.40 3.28 -0.94
N ILE A 29 2.80 4.13 -1.76
CA ILE A 29 2.18 3.75 -3.03
C ILE A 29 3.08 4.22 -4.17
N VAL A 30 3.55 3.28 -4.98
CA VAL A 30 4.26 3.55 -6.24
C VAL A 30 3.36 3.17 -7.39
N SER A 31 2.96 4.13 -8.22
CA SER A 31 2.08 3.87 -9.38
C SER A 31 2.79 4.15 -10.69
N VAL A 32 2.60 3.28 -11.68
CA VAL A 32 3.05 3.42 -13.07
C VAL A 32 1.79 3.44 -13.96
N PRO A 33 1.08 4.58 -14.08
CA PRO A 33 -0.22 4.63 -14.74
C PRO A 33 -0.17 4.18 -16.20
N SER A 34 0.89 4.54 -16.92
CA SER A 34 1.13 4.12 -18.31
C SER A 34 1.26 2.60 -18.49
N LYS A 35 1.52 1.87 -17.41
CA LYS A 35 1.59 0.40 -17.36
C LYS A 35 0.50 -0.21 -16.46
N GLY A 36 -0.43 0.58 -15.93
CA GLY A 36 -1.48 0.08 -15.04
C GLY A 36 -0.93 -0.80 -13.92
N LEU A 37 0.20 -0.41 -13.32
CA LEU A 37 0.83 -1.12 -12.19
C LEU A 37 0.79 -0.23 -10.96
N THR A 38 0.41 -0.78 -9.83
CA THR A 38 0.51 -0.11 -8.53
C THR A 38 1.15 -1.06 -7.51
N LEU A 39 2.17 -0.58 -6.82
CA LEU A 39 2.83 -1.25 -5.71
C LEU A 39 2.47 -0.51 -4.42
N ILE A 40 2.00 -1.25 -3.43
CA ILE A 40 1.70 -0.73 -2.08
C ILE A 40 2.62 -1.46 -1.11
N TRP A 41 3.44 -0.72 -0.37
CA TRP A 41 4.41 -1.28 0.56
C TRP A 41 4.19 -0.71 1.97
N ASP A 42 4.17 -1.58 2.98
CA ASP A 42 3.98 -1.22 4.38
C ASP A 42 5.25 -0.66 5.07
N LYS A 43 6.32 -0.42 4.30
CA LYS A 43 7.66 -0.01 4.77
C LYS A 43 8.40 -1.09 5.56
N HIS A 44 7.84 -2.29 5.62
CA HIS A 44 8.40 -3.46 6.28
C HIS A 44 8.42 -4.64 5.30
N THR A 45 7.62 -5.68 5.54
CA THR A 45 7.72 -6.96 4.85
C THR A 45 6.57 -7.22 3.89
N ARG A 46 5.50 -6.40 3.88
CA ARG A 46 4.32 -6.63 3.07
C ARG A 46 4.31 -5.75 1.83
N ILE A 47 4.23 -6.40 0.68
CA ILE A 47 4.08 -5.74 -0.63
C ILE A 47 2.80 -6.27 -1.28
N THR A 48 1.94 -5.36 -1.70
CA THR A 48 0.78 -5.64 -2.56
C THR A 48 1.08 -5.13 -3.96
N ILE A 49 0.85 -5.95 -4.98
CA ILE A 49 0.97 -5.57 -6.39
C ILE A 49 -0.42 -5.63 -7.00
N GLU A 50 -0.87 -4.50 -7.53
CA GLU A 50 -2.11 -4.39 -8.28
C GLU A 50 -1.81 -4.22 -9.76
N LEU A 51 -2.50 -5.02 -10.58
CA LEU A 51 -2.35 -5.03 -12.02
C LEU A 51 -3.66 -4.63 -12.68
N HIS A 52 -3.59 -3.73 -13.66
CA HIS A 52 -4.73 -3.44 -14.51
C HIS A 52 -5.19 -4.72 -15.24
N PRO A 53 -6.51 -4.95 -15.44
CA PRO A 53 -7.05 -6.16 -16.06
C PRO A 53 -6.49 -6.54 -17.44
N TYR A 54 -5.81 -5.64 -18.15
CA TYR A 54 -5.20 -5.98 -19.44
C TYR A 54 -3.99 -6.92 -19.29
N TRP A 55 -3.42 -7.04 -18.08
CA TRP A 55 -2.35 -7.97 -17.72
C TRP A 55 -2.86 -9.41 -17.50
N ARG A 56 -4.17 -9.63 -17.52
CA ARG A 56 -4.77 -10.97 -17.37
C ARG A 56 -4.16 -11.94 -18.36
N ASN A 57 -3.69 -13.10 -17.90
CA ASN A 57 -2.97 -14.12 -18.69
C ASN A 57 -1.65 -13.63 -19.34
N LYS A 58 -1.05 -12.52 -18.87
CA LYS A 58 0.20 -11.96 -19.44
C LYS A 58 1.33 -11.85 -18.42
N VAL A 59 1.11 -12.36 -17.22
CA VAL A 59 2.10 -12.38 -16.14
C VAL A 59 2.36 -13.80 -15.71
N CYS A 60 3.48 -13.98 -15.02
CA CYS A 60 3.89 -15.22 -14.41
C CYS A 60 4.83 -14.88 -13.24
N GLY A 61 5.06 -15.83 -12.35
CA GLY A 61 5.91 -15.65 -11.19
C GLY A 61 5.28 -16.22 -9.93
N LEU A 62 5.81 -15.80 -8.78
CA LEU A 62 5.32 -16.22 -7.46
C LEU A 62 3.88 -15.77 -7.18
N CYS A 63 3.38 -14.74 -7.88
CA CYS A 63 2.00 -14.24 -7.77
C CYS A 63 1.03 -14.91 -8.77
N GLY A 64 1.42 -16.03 -9.39
CA GLY A 64 0.57 -16.76 -10.32
C GLY A 64 0.53 -16.12 -11.72
N ASN A 65 -0.50 -16.47 -12.49
CA ASN A 65 -0.64 -16.08 -13.91
C ASN A 65 -1.75 -15.03 -14.17
N PHE A 66 -2.47 -14.64 -13.10
CA PHE A 66 -3.56 -13.67 -13.13
C PHE A 66 -4.66 -14.03 -14.14
N ASP A 67 -5.14 -15.28 -14.16
CA ASP A 67 -6.23 -15.73 -15.03
C ASP A 67 -7.61 -15.85 -14.33
N SER A 68 -7.63 -15.61 -13.02
CA SER A 68 -8.78 -15.79 -12.10
C SER A 68 -9.09 -17.24 -11.72
N SER A 69 -8.13 -18.15 -11.88
CA SER A 69 -8.18 -19.53 -11.42
C SER A 69 -7.01 -19.83 -10.50
N GLU A 70 -7.30 -20.13 -9.23
CA GLU A 70 -6.26 -20.51 -8.25
C GLU A 70 -5.65 -21.88 -8.55
N MET A 71 -6.35 -22.72 -9.33
CA MET A 71 -6.00 -24.14 -9.56
C MET A 71 -4.69 -24.35 -10.34
N ASN A 72 -4.21 -23.32 -11.03
CA ASN A 72 -3.04 -23.36 -11.90
C ASN A 72 -2.01 -22.27 -11.57
N ASP A 73 -2.16 -21.56 -10.45
CA ASP A 73 -1.21 -20.51 -10.05
C ASP A 73 0.17 -21.06 -9.66
N LEU A 74 0.26 -22.33 -9.25
CA LEU A 74 1.52 -23.05 -9.04
C LEU A 74 2.16 -23.52 -10.37
N GLN A 75 2.26 -22.62 -11.34
CA GLN A 75 2.92 -22.84 -12.62
C GLN A 75 4.41 -22.53 -12.53
N ILE A 76 5.27 -23.51 -12.79
CA ILE A 76 6.73 -23.31 -12.79
C ILE A 76 7.19 -22.54 -14.03
N SER A 77 8.39 -21.96 -13.99
CA SER A 77 9.00 -21.24 -15.12
C SER A 77 9.08 -22.06 -16.43
N GLY A 78 9.05 -23.39 -16.35
CA GLY A 78 8.93 -24.33 -17.48
C GLY A 78 7.51 -24.59 -17.99
N SER A 79 6.52 -23.81 -17.57
CA SER A 79 5.09 -23.89 -17.94
C SER A 79 4.29 -25.10 -17.40
N ALA A 80 4.92 -26.04 -16.68
CA ALA A 80 4.19 -27.12 -16.02
C ALA A 80 3.48 -26.63 -14.74
N VAL A 81 2.32 -27.20 -14.43
CA VAL A 81 1.63 -26.96 -13.16
C VAL A 81 2.06 -28.04 -12.17
N VAL A 82 2.45 -27.64 -10.96
CA VAL A 82 2.89 -28.54 -9.89
C VAL A 82 2.01 -28.39 -8.66
N THR A 83 2.00 -29.40 -7.79
CA THR A 83 1.29 -29.34 -6.50
C THR A 83 2.20 -28.93 -5.34
N SER A 84 3.53 -28.95 -5.53
CA SER A 84 4.49 -28.64 -4.47
C SER A 84 4.85 -27.14 -4.47
N PRO A 85 4.58 -26.40 -3.37
CA PRO A 85 5.00 -25.01 -3.22
C PRO A 85 6.52 -24.84 -3.29
N LEU A 86 7.30 -25.80 -2.76
CA LEU A 86 8.77 -25.79 -2.85
C LEU A 86 9.25 -25.89 -4.30
N ALA A 87 8.72 -26.83 -5.06
CA ALA A 87 9.09 -26.97 -6.48
C ALA A 87 8.70 -25.72 -7.28
N PHE A 88 7.53 -25.15 -6.99
CA PHE A 88 7.08 -23.88 -7.56
C PHE A 88 8.03 -22.73 -7.24
N GLY A 89 8.28 -22.46 -5.96
CA GLY A 89 9.13 -21.35 -5.51
C GLY A 89 10.56 -21.45 -6.01
N ASN A 90 11.18 -22.64 -5.94
CA ASN A 90 12.54 -22.86 -6.43
C ASN A 90 12.66 -22.63 -7.95
N SER A 91 11.59 -22.82 -8.73
CA SER A 91 11.61 -22.59 -10.18
C SER A 91 11.69 -21.11 -10.59
N TRP A 92 11.37 -20.20 -9.67
CA TRP A 92 11.32 -18.75 -9.88
C TRP A 92 12.56 -18.01 -9.35
N LYS A 93 13.58 -18.75 -8.89
CA LYS A 93 14.81 -18.15 -8.39
C LYS A 93 15.58 -17.39 -9.47
N THR A 94 16.21 -16.28 -9.10
CA THR A 94 17.10 -15.57 -10.02
C THR A 94 18.42 -16.33 -10.15
N THR A 95 19.06 -16.22 -11.32
CA THR A 95 20.38 -16.85 -11.53
C THR A 95 21.50 -16.13 -10.81
N THR A 96 21.28 -14.87 -10.43
CA THR A 96 22.31 -13.99 -9.88
C THR A 96 21.74 -13.16 -8.72
N PRO A 97 22.34 -13.25 -7.51
CA PRO A 97 23.34 -14.23 -7.11
C PRO A 97 22.78 -15.68 -7.13
N PRO A 98 23.60 -16.71 -7.37
CA PRO A 98 23.13 -18.09 -7.36
C PRO A 98 22.64 -18.48 -5.95
N CYS A 99 21.49 -19.16 -5.89
CA CYS A 99 20.90 -19.65 -4.64
C CYS A 99 20.54 -21.14 -4.74
N SER A 100 20.68 -21.82 -3.60
CA SER A 100 20.35 -23.23 -3.43
C SER A 100 18.83 -23.43 -3.33
N ASP A 101 18.36 -24.59 -3.75
CA ASP A 101 16.96 -24.95 -3.61
C ASP A 101 16.59 -25.16 -2.14
N VAL A 102 15.39 -24.73 -1.78
CA VAL A 102 14.76 -25.08 -0.50
C VAL A 102 14.18 -26.49 -0.62
N THR A 103 14.65 -27.41 0.23
CA THR A 103 14.29 -28.83 0.15
C THR A 103 13.20 -29.26 1.14
N MET A 104 12.90 -28.43 2.13
CA MET A 104 11.87 -28.68 3.14
C MET A 104 11.19 -27.37 3.52
N GLU A 105 9.88 -27.43 3.76
CA GLU A 105 9.15 -26.30 4.33
C GLU A 105 9.61 -26.09 5.77
N ILE A 106 9.91 -24.84 6.10
CA ILE A 106 10.30 -24.46 7.46
C ILE A 106 9.07 -23.83 8.09
N PHE A 107 8.57 -24.45 9.16
CA PHE A 107 7.53 -23.86 10.00
C PHE A 107 8.20 -23.23 11.23
N PRO A 108 8.34 -21.90 11.30
CA PRO A 108 9.01 -21.21 12.40
C PRO A 108 8.58 -21.70 13.79
N CYS A 109 7.29 -21.96 13.99
CA CYS A 109 6.76 -22.43 15.28
C CYS A 109 7.20 -23.85 15.68
N GLU A 110 7.51 -24.71 14.72
CA GLU A 110 8.01 -26.07 15.00
C GLU A 110 9.47 -26.03 15.44
N ARG A 111 10.27 -25.18 14.78
CA ARG A 111 11.66 -24.93 15.17
C ARG A 111 11.76 -24.21 16.51
N ASN A 112 10.79 -23.33 16.79
CA ASN A 112 10.75 -22.45 17.95
C ASN A 112 9.53 -22.72 18.84
N SER A 113 9.41 -23.94 19.35
CA SER A 113 8.23 -24.41 20.09
C SER A 113 7.85 -23.53 21.30
N TYR A 114 8.83 -22.88 21.96
CA TYR A 114 8.57 -21.98 23.08
C TYR A 114 7.78 -20.71 22.68
N CYS A 115 7.92 -20.25 21.44
CA CYS A 115 7.24 -19.06 20.91
C CYS A 115 5.81 -19.37 20.43
N SER A 116 5.52 -20.65 20.13
CA SER A 116 4.25 -21.09 19.53
C SER A 116 3.02 -20.75 20.37
N ALA A 117 3.05 -21.02 21.68
CA ALA A 117 1.91 -20.74 22.56
C ALA A 117 1.58 -19.24 22.64
N TRP A 118 2.60 -18.39 22.60
CA TRP A 118 2.40 -16.93 22.54
C TRP A 118 1.79 -16.52 21.21
N ALA A 119 2.33 -17.03 20.09
CA ALA A 119 1.86 -16.71 18.75
C ALA A 119 0.39 -17.09 18.57
N GLN A 120 0.03 -18.33 18.89
CA GLN A 120 -1.35 -18.81 18.86
C GLN A 120 -2.28 -17.93 19.69
N ARG A 121 -1.91 -17.66 20.95
CA ARG A 121 -2.75 -16.85 21.84
C ARG A 121 -2.90 -15.41 21.35
N ARG A 122 -1.84 -14.79 20.83
CA ARG A 122 -1.87 -13.40 20.38
C ARG A 122 -2.67 -13.25 19.09
N CYS A 123 -2.50 -14.17 18.14
CA CYS A 123 -3.20 -14.19 16.85
C CYS A 123 -4.70 -14.49 16.97
N MET A 124 -5.19 -14.98 18.11
CA MET A 124 -6.63 -15.17 18.35
C MET A 124 -7.45 -13.88 18.26
N ILE A 125 -6.82 -12.70 18.29
CA ILE A 125 -7.53 -11.44 18.00
C ILE A 125 -8.30 -11.51 16.67
N LEU A 126 -7.74 -12.17 15.65
CA LEU A 126 -8.31 -12.27 14.31
C LEU A 126 -9.62 -13.05 14.28
N LYS A 127 -9.75 -14.03 15.19
CA LYS A 127 -10.96 -14.86 15.35
C LYS A 127 -11.85 -14.39 16.50
N GLY A 128 -11.43 -13.34 17.22
CA GLY A 128 -12.13 -12.81 18.38
C GLY A 128 -13.12 -11.69 18.03
N ASP A 129 -13.73 -11.13 19.08
CA ASP A 129 -14.77 -10.11 18.95
C ASP A 129 -14.30 -8.83 18.26
N THR A 130 -13.00 -8.51 18.31
CA THR A 130 -12.42 -7.33 17.65
C THR A 130 -12.74 -7.30 16.15
N PHE A 131 -12.77 -8.47 15.50
CA PHE A 131 -12.99 -8.59 14.05
C PHE A 131 -14.34 -9.22 13.68
N LYS A 132 -15.25 -9.41 14.63
CA LYS A 132 -16.52 -10.14 14.43
C LYS A 132 -17.33 -9.64 13.23
N ASP A 133 -17.35 -8.33 12.99
CA ASP A 133 -18.14 -7.72 11.92
C ASP A 133 -17.54 -7.99 10.52
N CYS A 134 -16.27 -8.43 10.47
CA CYS A 134 -15.56 -8.79 9.24
C CYS A 134 -15.58 -10.30 8.95
N HIS A 135 -15.79 -11.16 9.95
CA HIS A 135 -15.68 -12.62 9.79
C HIS A 135 -16.59 -13.20 8.69
N LEU A 136 -17.76 -12.58 8.44
CA LEU A 136 -18.68 -13.00 7.38
C LEU A 136 -18.31 -12.46 5.99
N LYS A 137 -17.34 -11.55 5.90
CA LYS A 137 -16.88 -10.92 4.66
C LYS A 137 -15.52 -11.45 4.21
N VAL A 138 -14.64 -11.73 5.17
CA VAL A 138 -13.29 -12.24 4.93
C VAL A 138 -13.01 -13.36 5.93
N ASP A 139 -12.68 -14.54 5.43
CA ASP A 139 -12.33 -15.70 6.28
C ASP A 139 -11.06 -15.40 7.10
N PRO A 140 -11.12 -15.43 8.45
CA PRO A 140 -9.96 -15.19 9.29
C PRO A 140 -8.93 -16.34 9.29
N GLU A 141 -9.28 -17.55 8.83
CA GLU A 141 -8.44 -18.73 8.99
C GLU A 141 -7.05 -18.61 8.33
N PRO A 142 -6.93 -18.19 7.05
CA PRO A 142 -5.62 -18.03 6.40
C PRO A 142 -4.76 -16.96 7.10
N TYR A 143 -5.38 -15.85 7.52
CA TYR A 143 -4.69 -14.76 8.22
C TYR A 143 -4.23 -15.18 9.62
N TYR A 144 -5.02 -15.99 10.33
CA TYR A 144 -4.62 -16.57 11.61
C TYR A 144 -3.39 -17.47 11.46
N HIS A 145 -3.38 -18.37 10.49
CA HIS A 145 -2.23 -19.23 10.24
C HIS A 145 -0.99 -18.41 9.85
N ALA A 146 -1.12 -17.42 8.96
CA ALA A 146 -0.03 -16.52 8.61
C ALA A 146 0.49 -15.77 9.85
N CYS A 147 -0.41 -15.19 10.66
CA CYS A 147 -0.05 -14.50 11.90
C CYS A 147 0.75 -15.40 12.84
N VAL A 148 0.35 -16.67 13.01
CA VAL A 148 1.05 -17.62 13.87
C VAL A 148 2.46 -17.88 13.35
N GLN A 149 2.63 -18.11 12.05
CA GLN A 149 3.95 -18.36 11.46
C GLN A 149 4.88 -17.14 11.57
N GLU A 150 4.38 -15.95 11.24
CA GLU A 150 5.12 -14.68 11.34
C GLU A 150 5.50 -14.33 12.79
N SER A 151 4.61 -14.61 13.74
CA SER A 151 4.82 -14.37 15.17
C SER A 151 5.78 -15.34 15.84
N CYS A 152 6.22 -16.39 15.14
CA CYS A 152 7.09 -17.44 15.67
C CYS A 152 8.59 -17.18 15.47
N SER A 153 8.98 -15.98 15.00
CA SER A 153 10.35 -15.50 15.20
C SER A 153 10.59 -15.24 16.69
N CYS A 154 11.61 -15.86 17.28
CA CYS A 154 11.90 -15.68 18.72
C CYS A 154 12.74 -14.43 19.05
N GLU A 155 13.03 -13.61 18.05
CA GLU A 155 13.63 -12.28 18.25
C GLU A 155 12.52 -11.30 18.62
N PHE A 156 12.70 -10.52 19.69
CA PHE A 156 11.66 -9.65 20.24
C PHE A 156 11.12 -8.65 19.20
N GLU A 157 11.99 -7.97 18.46
CA GLU A 157 11.58 -7.03 17.41
C GLU A 157 10.83 -7.72 16.27
N GLY A 158 11.37 -8.83 15.74
CA GLY A 158 10.73 -9.62 14.68
C GLY A 158 9.35 -10.16 15.09
N LYS A 159 9.22 -10.60 16.34
CA LYS A 159 8.00 -11.19 16.90
C LYS A 159 6.82 -10.23 16.91
N PHE A 160 7.05 -8.98 17.33
CA PHE A 160 6.00 -7.97 17.34
C PHE A 160 5.74 -7.43 15.94
N LEU A 161 6.78 -7.27 15.11
CA LEU A 161 6.63 -6.80 13.74
C LEU A 161 5.76 -7.76 12.92
N GLY A 162 6.10 -9.05 12.88
CA GLY A 162 5.35 -10.07 12.14
C GLY A 162 3.89 -10.19 12.60
N TYR A 163 3.68 -10.16 13.92
CA TYR A 163 2.33 -10.11 14.50
C TYR A 163 1.53 -8.89 14.01
N CYS A 164 2.09 -7.68 14.12
CA CYS A 164 1.39 -6.45 13.76
C CYS A 164 1.12 -6.37 12.25
N THR A 165 2.07 -6.79 11.41
CA THR A 165 1.91 -6.84 9.95
C THR A 165 0.80 -7.82 9.55
N ALA A 166 0.74 -9.01 10.16
CA ALA A 166 -0.30 -9.99 9.85
C ALA A 166 -1.70 -9.51 10.28
N VAL A 167 -1.83 -8.86 11.45
CA VAL A 167 -3.12 -8.31 11.89
C VAL A 167 -3.55 -7.11 11.05
N ALA A 168 -2.61 -6.23 10.68
CA ALA A 168 -2.88 -5.12 9.77
C ALA A 168 -3.35 -5.62 8.40
N ALA A 169 -2.80 -6.74 7.89
CA ALA A 169 -3.23 -7.33 6.63
C ALA A 169 -4.68 -7.81 6.65
N TYR A 170 -5.13 -8.40 7.77
CA TYR A 170 -6.54 -8.76 7.91
C TYR A 170 -7.43 -7.52 8.04
N ALA A 171 -7.01 -6.51 8.79
CA ALA A 171 -7.74 -5.25 8.91
C ALA A 171 -7.90 -4.53 7.55
N GLU A 172 -6.88 -4.57 6.70
CA GLU A 172 -6.95 -4.03 5.34
C GLU A 172 -7.95 -4.80 4.47
N ALA A 173 -7.92 -6.14 4.49
CA ALA A 173 -8.89 -6.95 3.76
C ALA A 173 -10.34 -6.67 4.22
N CYS A 174 -10.54 -6.42 5.52
CA CYS A 174 -11.83 -5.96 6.05
C CYS A 174 -12.22 -4.57 5.51
N SER A 175 -11.27 -3.63 5.48
CA SER A 175 -11.45 -2.26 4.98
C SER A 175 -11.88 -2.23 3.50
N ASP A 176 -11.31 -3.13 2.69
CA ASP A 176 -11.68 -3.34 1.28
C ASP A 176 -13.12 -3.84 1.13
N GLN A 177 -13.60 -4.64 2.08
CA GLN A 177 -15.01 -5.03 2.19
C GLN A 177 -15.90 -3.98 2.87
N ASN A 178 -15.40 -2.75 3.03
CA ASN A 178 -16.06 -1.62 3.70
C ASN A 178 -16.33 -1.84 5.20
N VAL A 179 -15.61 -2.75 5.85
CA VAL A 179 -15.69 -2.98 7.30
C VAL A 179 -14.45 -2.39 7.96
N CYS A 180 -14.59 -1.22 8.57
CA CYS A 180 -13.46 -0.56 9.22
C CYS A 180 -13.27 -1.04 10.66
N ILE A 181 -12.16 -1.73 10.93
CA ILE A 181 -11.85 -2.25 12.26
C ILE A 181 -10.72 -1.44 12.91
N ASN A 182 -11.03 -0.76 14.01
CA ASN A 182 -10.02 -0.10 14.84
C ASN A 182 -9.49 -1.09 15.90
N TRP A 183 -8.38 -1.75 15.59
CA TRP A 183 -7.84 -2.86 16.40
C TRP A 183 -6.61 -2.50 17.23
N ARG A 184 -5.90 -1.42 16.90
CA ARG A 184 -4.69 -0.99 17.63
C ARG A 184 -5.05 -0.38 18.98
N THR A 185 -4.21 -0.62 19.98
CA THR A 185 -4.29 0.01 21.30
C THR A 185 -2.89 0.41 21.77
N PRO A 186 -2.74 1.21 22.84
CA PRO A 186 -1.42 1.55 23.37
C PRO A 186 -0.54 0.32 23.70
N ASP A 187 -1.16 -0.79 24.11
CA ASP A 187 -0.48 -2.05 24.44
C ASP A 187 -0.45 -3.06 23.28
N LEU A 188 -1.03 -2.69 22.13
CA LEU A 188 -1.22 -3.57 20.99
C LEU A 188 -0.91 -2.84 19.69
N CYS A 189 0.31 -3.04 19.19
CA CYS A 189 0.78 -2.45 17.93
C CYS A 189 0.52 -0.93 17.87
N PRO A 190 1.01 -0.15 18.85
CA PRO A 190 0.71 1.27 18.93
C PRO A 190 1.18 2.02 17.67
N ALA A 191 0.40 3.02 17.26
CA ALA A 191 0.76 3.95 16.19
C ALA A 191 0.94 5.36 16.78
N TYR A 192 2.11 5.95 16.59
CA TYR A 192 2.50 7.22 17.20
C TYR A 192 2.27 8.40 16.23
N CYS A 193 0.99 8.69 15.93
CA CYS A 193 0.64 9.76 15.00
C CYS A 193 0.78 11.17 15.59
N ASP A 194 0.86 11.27 16.90
CA ASP A 194 1.16 12.50 17.64
C ASP A 194 2.57 13.02 17.38
N TYR A 195 3.50 12.15 16.98
CA TYR A 195 4.84 12.53 16.53
C TYR A 195 4.83 13.61 15.44
N TYR A 196 3.81 13.63 14.59
CA TYR A 196 3.67 14.60 13.49
C TYR A 196 3.07 15.94 13.94
N ASN A 197 2.64 16.07 15.19
CA ASN A 197 2.10 17.32 15.73
C ASN A 197 3.19 18.12 16.44
N GLU A 198 3.30 19.41 16.11
CA GLU A 198 4.10 20.33 16.91
C GLU A 198 3.43 20.60 18.28
N GLN A 199 4.16 21.19 19.23
CA GLN A 199 3.62 21.47 20.56
C GLN A 199 2.33 22.31 20.48
N GLY A 200 1.26 21.79 21.08
CA GLY A 200 -0.06 22.42 21.09
C GLY A 200 -0.89 22.20 19.81
N GLN A 201 -0.36 21.49 18.81
CA GLN A 201 -1.12 21.09 17.63
C GLN A 201 -1.80 19.72 17.83
N CYS A 202 -2.88 19.50 17.10
CA CYS A 202 -3.66 18.27 17.12
C CYS A 202 -4.22 18.00 15.71
N THR A 203 -3.34 18.07 14.71
CA THR A 203 -3.72 17.99 13.29
C THR A 203 -3.67 16.55 12.80
N TRP A 204 -2.63 15.80 13.18
CA TRP A 204 -2.43 14.41 12.79
C TRP A 204 -3.07 13.46 13.78
N HIS A 205 -3.87 12.54 13.25
CA HIS A 205 -4.59 11.52 14.01
C HIS A 205 -4.40 10.16 13.37
N TYR A 206 -4.48 9.12 14.20
CA TYR A 206 -4.57 7.75 13.71
C TYR A 206 -5.97 7.50 13.12
N GLU A 207 -6.00 6.95 11.91
CA GLU A 207 -7.21 6.49 11.22
C GLU A 207 -7.00 5.04 10.76
N ALA A 208 -7.84 4.14 11.28
CA ALA A 208 -7.75 2.71 10.97
C ALA A 208 -8.03 2.40 9.49
N CYS A 209 -8.84 3.23 8.83
CA CYS A 209 -9.22 3.10 7.42
C CYS A 209 -9.20 4.48 6.78
N GLY A 210 -8.00 5.06 6.74
CA GLY A 210 -7.82 6.47 6.45
C GLY A 210 -8.35 6.88 5.09
N ARG A 211 -8.98 8.06 5.07
CA ARG A 211 -9.44 8.75 3.87
C ARG A 211 -9.19 10.23 4.08
N MET A 212 -8.55 10.87 3.11
CA MET A 212 -8.36 12.31 3.12
C MET A 212 -8.58 12.89 1.72
N LEU A 213 -9.07 14.12 1.69
CA LEU A 213 -9.06 14.90 0.46
C LEU A 213 -7.65 15.46 0.27
N THR A 214 -7.11 15.37 -0.95
CA THR A 214 -5.76 15.86 -1.27
C THR A 214 -5.79 16.82 -2.44
N CYS A 215 -4.71 17.59 -2.64
CA CYS A 215 -4.53 18.41 -3.83
C CYS A 215 -4.15 17.64 -5.11
N GLY A 216 -4.26 16.30 -5.11
CA GLY A 216 -3.94 15.46 -6.26
C GLY A 216 -5.03 15.44 -7.35
N LYS A 217 -4.72 14.87 -8.52
CA LYS A 217 -5.62 14.81 -9.69
C LYS A 217 -7.01 14.24 -9.41
N THR A 218 -7.11 13.24 -8.53
CA THR A 218 -8.38 12.60 -8.11
C THR A 218 -8.96 13.19 -6.83
N ASN A 219 -8.25 14.14 -6.20
CA ASN A 219 -8.57 14.77 -4.93
C ASN A 219 -8.74 13.83 -3.72
N TYR A 220 -8.46 12.52 -3.85
CA TYR A 220 -8.41 11.55 -2.76
C TYR A 220 -7.71 10.27 -3.24
N PHE A 221 -7.19 9.49 -2.30
CA PHE A 221 -6.69 8.14 -2.54
C PHE A 221 -7.84 7.12 -2.52
N GLN A 222 -7.88 6.23 -3.50
CA GLN A 222 -8.92 5.19 -3.59
C GLN A 222 -8.75 4.12 -2.49
N HIS A 223 -7.52 3.78 -2.15
CA HIS A 223 -7.19 2.80 -1.11
C HIS A 223 -7.50 3.36 0.28
N LYS A 224 -8.14 2.54 1.12
CA LYS A 224 -8.45 2.89 2.52
C LYS A 224 -7.39 2.34 3.45
N LEU A 225 -6.20 2.92 3.36
CA LEU A 225 -5.03 2.44 4.07
C LEU A 225 -4.98 2.96 5.51
N GLU A 226 -4.62 2.09 6.44
CA GLU A 226 -4.39 2.43 7.84
C GLU A 226 -3.23 3.43 8.00
N GLY A 227 -3.37 4.38 8.92
CA GLY A 227 -2.22 5.16 9.39
C GLY A 227 -2.52 6.54 9.94
N CYS A 228 -1.54 7.42 9.83
CA CYS A 228 -1.63 8.78 10.34
C CYS A 228 -2.11 9.71 9.23
N TYR A 229 -3.19 10.44 9.50
CA TYR A 229 -3.80 11.37 8.57
C TYR A 229 -4.05 12.73 9.22
N PRO A 230 -3.89 13.83 8.47
CA PRO A 230 -4.24 15.15 8.93
C PRO A 230 -5.78 15.31 8.89
N ARG A 231 -6.36 15.80 9.99
CA ARG A 231 -7.76 16.22 10.06
C ARG A 231 -7.87 17.68 9.68
N CYS A 232 -8.02 17.93 8.39
CA CYS A 232 -8.14 19.28 7.88
C CYS A 232 -9.45 19.97 8.32
N PRO A 233 -9.41 21.27 8.66
CA PRO A 233 -10.60 22.07 8.97
C PRO A 233 -11.60 22.08 7.81
N ARG A 234 -12.87 22.40 8.12
CA ARG A 234 -13.93 22.46 7.10
C ARG A 234 -13.71 23.59 6.08
N GLU A 235 -13.04 24.65 6.51
CA GLU A 235 -12.70 25.82 5.71
C GLU A 235 -11.58 25.50 4.71
N THR A 236 -10.67 24.58 5.05
CA THR A 236 -9.52 24.18 4.24
C THR A 236 -9.39 22.66 4.16
N PRO A 237 -10.36 21.95 3.56
CA PRO A 237 -10.50 20.50 3.73
C PRO A 237 -9.51 19.66 2.91
N TYR A 238 -8.71 20.25 2.03
CA TYR A 238 -7.78 19.53 1.16
C TYR A 238 -6.38 19.54 1.76
N PHE A 239 -5.74 18.39 1.87
CA PHE A 239 -4.34 18.30 2.28
C PHE A 239 -3.41 18.41 1.07
N ASP A 240 -2.51 19.39 1.11
CA ASP A 240 -1.45 19.53 0.12
C ASP A 240 -0.20 18.77 0.59
N GLU A 241 0.07 17.61 -0.03
CA GLU A 241 1.24 16.77 0.26
C GLU A 241 2.57 17.51 0.03
N SER A 242 2.62 18.51 -0.85
CA SER A 242 3.85 19.24 -1.16
C SER A 242 4.24 20.24 -0.08
N THR A 243 3.25 20.84 0.58
CA THR A 243 3.46 21.82 1.67
C THR A 243 3.24 21.24 3.05
N GLY A 244 2.61 20.06 3.14
CA GLY A 244 2.23 19.42 4.40
C GLY A 244 1.11 20.17 5.13
N LYS A 245 0.27 20.93 4.43
CA LYS A 245 -0.73 21.82 5.03
C LYS A 245 -2.12 21.64 4.43
N CYS A 246 -3.13 21.93 5.25
CA CYS A 246 -4.52 21.99 4.83
C CYS A 246 -4.79 23.30 4.07
N THR A 247 -5.48 23.19 2.94
CA THR A 247 -5.76 24.28 2.01
C THR A 247 -7.15 24.15 1.39
N GLU A 248 -7.55 25.16 0.63
CA GLU A 248 -8.74 25.12 -0.20
C GLU A 248 -8.42 24.53 -1.57
N LEU A 249 -9.40 23.91 -2.24
CA LEU A 249 -9.20 23.34 -3.58
C LEU A 249 -8.66 24.37 -4.60
N ARG A 250 -9.12 25.63 -4.53
CA ARG A 250 -8.62 26.72 -5.39
C ARG A 250 -7.13 27.06 -5.19
N ASN A 251 -6.60 26.68 -4.03
CA ASN A 251 -5.22 26.91 -3.63
C ASN A 251 -4.38 25.62 -3.77
N CYS A 252 -4.95 24.56 -4.35
CA CYS A 252 -4.18 23.39 -4.76
C CYS A 252 -3.45 23.68 -6.08
N PRO A 253 -2.24 23.15 -6.29
CA PRO A 253 -1.65 23.11 -7.63
C PRO A 253 -2.56 22.30 -8.57
N CYS A 254 -2.64 22.72 -9.83
CA CYS A 254 -3.35 21.99 -10.86
C CYS A 254 -2.38 21.45 -11.91
N TYR A 255 -2.86 20.55 -12.77
CA TYR A 255 -2.05 19.94 -13.81
C TYR A 255 -2.59 20.38 -15.17
N PHE A 256 -1.73 20.97 -16.00
CA PHE A 256 -2.03 21.28 -17.40
C PHE A 256 -0.96 20.68 -18.30
N ASN A 257 -1.36 19.81 -19.23
CA ASN A 257 -0.43 19.03 -20.07
C ASN A 257 0.79 18.53 -19.28
N GLU A 258 0.51 17.82 -18.19
CA GLU A 258 1.53 17.14 -17.36
C GLU A 258 2.45 18.09 -16.57
N THR A 259 2.25 19.41 -16.68
CA THR A 259 2.99 20.41 -15.91
C THR A 259 2.21 20.82 -14.66
N ILE A 260 2.90 20.87 -13.52
CA ILE A 260 2.35 21.42 -12.28
C ILE A 260 2.22 22.93 -12.42
N VAL A 261 1.00 23.43 -12.34
CA VAL A 261 0.67 24.85 -12.36
C VAL A 261 0.35 25.27 -10.93
N PRO A 262 1.11 26.19 -10.33
CA PRO A 262 0.84 26.67 -8.98
C PRO A 262 -0.51 27.41 -8.92
N PRO A 263 -1.09 27.57 -7.72
CA PRO A 263 -2.31 28.35 -7.55
C PRO A 263 -2.20 29.75 -8.15
N GLY A 264 -3.18 30.14 -8.96
CA GLY A 264 -3.17 31.41 -9.68
C GLY A 264 -2.19 31.48 -10.87
N GLY A 265 -1.49 30.40 -11.19
CA GLY A 265 -0.69 30.28 -12.41
C GLY A 265 -1.56 30.27 -13.66
N GLU A 266 -1.11 30.96 -14.69
CA GLU A 266 -1.78 31.01 -15.99
C GLU A 266 -1.04 30.16 -17.01
N VAL A 267 -1.78 29.40 -17.82
CA VAL A 267 -1.21 28.67 -18.96
C VAL A 267 -1.70 29.27 -20.26
N ILE A 268 -0.76 29.72 -21.07
CA ILE A 268 -1.04 30.32 -22.37
C ILE A 268 -1.09 29.20 -23.43
N ILE A 269 -2.29 28.91 -23.91
CA ILE A 269 -2.52 27.92 -24.98
C ILE A 269 -2.47 28.64 -26.33
N ASN A 270 -1.36 28.51 -27.05
CA ASN A 270 -1.27 29.03 -28.41
C ASN A 270 -1.91 28.05 -29.39
N PHE A 271 -3.11 28.36 -29.87
CA PHE A 271 -3.72 27.62 -30.98
C PHE A 271 -2.97 27.96 -32.28
N VAL A 272 -2.21 26.99 -32.80
CA VAL A 272 -1.76 27.03 -34.19
C VAL A 272 -2.95 26.59 -35.03
N GLY A 273 -3.69 27.57 -35.56
CA GLY A 273 -4.75 27.31 -36.53
C GLY A 273 -4.16 26.65 -37.78
N TRP A 274 -4.82 25.58 -38.24
CA TRP A 274 -4.55 24.93 -39.52
C TRP A 274 -4.96 25.83 -40.68
#